data_AF-A0A1S8AAP1-F1
#
_entry.id   AF-A0A1S8AAP1-F1
#
_cell.length_a   1.000
_cell.length_b   1.000
_cell.length_c   1.000
_cell.angle_alpha   90.00
_cell.angle_beta   90.00
_cell.angle_gamma   90.00
#
_symmetry.space_group_name_H-M   'P 1'
#
loop_
_entity.id
_entity.type
_entity.pdbx_description
1 polymer ?
#
loop_
_entity_poly.entity_id
_entity_poly.type
_entity_poly.pdbx_seq_one_letter_code
_entity_poly.pdbx_strand_id
1 'polypeptide(L)'
;MQVVRACVGMKFPHGQPLGTEPRLEEIPIDDRYPQNLYHGDMHGGNGKSEGWSLHWQLLPALELTRRVIVLIGAPGDFREHALIPPVKLIDFAFTTQDSQGDQRNLMDASRHMLNLITGQSHGFDNMRKVYKGVETTAIALLPYGGQIPYPTLDPELRDLVISCLAYRPDNRPALERVFEICKNGVRKGAAFYGRNAHRETDEAVRNHLQQLLFNVS
;
A
#
# COMPACT_ATOMS: atom_id res chain seq x y z
N MET A 1 13.60 -7.07 21.63
CA MET A 1 12.77 -7.86 20.69
C MET A 1 12.25 -6.90 19.63
N GLN A 2 12.84 -6.88 18.44
CA GLN A 2 12.49 -5.95 17.37
C GLN A 2 11.25 -6.45 16.64
N VAL A 3 10.16 -5.68 16.68
CA VAL A 3 9.04 -5.88 15.77
C VAL A 3 9.30 -5.01 14.55
N VAL A 4 9.67 -5.66 13.44
CA VAL A 4 9.71 -5.08 12.10
C VAL A 4 8.40 -5.48 11.44
N ARG A 5 7.43 -4.56 11.38
CA ARG A 5 6.28 -4.72 10.48
C ARG A 5 6.53 -3.86 9.26
N ALA A 6 7.33 -4.39 8.36
CA ALA A 6 7.37 -3.96 6.97
C ALA A 6 7.34 -5.25 6.15
N CYS A 7 6.32 -5.39 5.30
CA CYS A 7 6.06 -6.62 4.57
C CYS A 7 7.20 -6.90 3.60
N VAL A 8 7.97 -7.95 3.89
CA VAL A 8 8.83 -8.63 2.91
C VAL A 8 7.96 -9.67 2.21
N GLY A 9 8.07 -9.77 0.88
CA GLY A 9 7.26 -10.66 0.06
C GLY A 9 7.35 -12.12 0.49
N MET A 10 6.39 -12.94 0.06
CA MET A 10 6.57 -14.40 0.07
C MET A 10 6.66 -14.84 -1.38
N LYS A 11 7.68 -15.60 -1.72
CA LYS A 11 7.78 -16.31 -2.98
C LYS A 11 7.02 -17.61 -2.85
N PHE A 12 6.28 -18.01 -3.88
CA PHE A 12 6.29 -19.44 -4.18
C PHE A 12 7.72 -19.76 -4.63
N PRO A 13 8.46 -20.64 -3.94
CA PRO A 13 9.90 -20.66 -4.11
C PRO A 13 10.25 -21.04 -5.56
N HIS A 14 10.79 -20.09 -6.31
CA HIS A 14 11.09 -20.26 -7.73
C HIS A 14 12.10 -21.39 -7.91
N GLY A 15 11.74 -22.37 -8.73
CA GLY A 15 12.53 -23.59 -8.94
C GLY A 15 12.27 -24.69 -7.91
N GLN A 16 11.25 -24.57 -7.04
CA GLN A 16 10.83 -25.67 -6.16
C GLN A 16 9.61 -26.43 -6.70
N PRO A 17 9.42 -27.70 -6.29
CA PRO A 17 8.25 -28.49 -6.66
C PRO A 17 6.92 -27.86 -6.20
N LEU A 18 5.86 -28.14 -6.95
CA LEU A 18 4.49 -27.84 -6.55
C LEU A 18 4.18 -28.51 -5.19
N GLY A 19 3.57 -27.78 -4.26
CA GLY A 19 3.28 -28.27 -2.90
C GLY A 19 4.39 -28.00 -1.87
N THR A 20 5.47 -27.32 -2.26
CA THR A 20 6.46 -26.81 -1.30
C THR A 20 5.83 -25.76 -0.40
N GLU A 21 6.02 -25.90 0.91
CA GLU A 21 5.55 -24.94 1.90
C GLU A 21 6.08 -23.52 1.59
N PRO A 22 5.22 -22.48 1.60
CA PRO A 22 5.65 -21.10 1.54
C PRO A 22 6.62 -20.77 2.68
N ARG A 23 7.64 -19.96 2.39
CA ARG A 23 8.57 -19.45 3.40
C ARG A 23 8.72 -17.94 3.30
N LEU A 24 9.12 -17.32 4.41
CA LEU A 24 9.49 -15.91 4.44
C LEU A 24 10.65 -15.68 3.45
N GLU A 25 10.56 -14.65 2.61
CA GLU A 25 11.71 -14.25 1.79
C GLU A 25 12.74 -13.58 2.69
N GLU A 26 13.98 -14.07 2.61
CA GLU A 26 15.14 -13.34 3.11
C GLU A 26 15.76 -12.61 1.93
N ILE A 27 16.01 -11.31 2.09
CA ILE A 27 16.84 -10.57 1.13
C ILE A 27 18.23 -11.21 1.22
N PRO A 28 18.77 -11.75 0.11
CA PRO A 28 20.10 -12.33 0.12
C PRO A 28 21.10 -11.34 0.70
N ILE A 29 21.89 -11.76 1.70
CA ILE A 29 23.03 -10.99 2.18
C ILE A 29 24.16 -11.23 1.19
N ASP A 30 24.10 -10.55 0.06
CA ASP A 30 25.17 -10.49 -0.91
C ASP A 30 25.52 -9.04 -1.24
N ASP A 31 26.66 -8.82 -1.92
CA ASP A 31 27.15 -7.48 -2.27
C ASP A 31 26.30 -6.78 -3.35
N ARG A 32 25.06 -7.22 -3.60
CA ARG A 32 24.16 -6.58 -4.56
C ARG A 32 23.49 -5.38 -3.92
N TYR A 33 23.71 -4.22 -4.53
CA TYR A 33 23.02 -3.00 -4.16
C TYR A 33 21.57 -2.99 -4.69
N PRO A 34 20.64 -2.35 -3.94
CA PRO A 34 19.31 -2.04 -4.45
C PRO A 34 19.38 -1.40 -5.84
N GLN A 35 18.50 -1.83 -6.73
CA GLN A 35 18.43 -1.32 -8.10
C GLN A 35 17.36 -0.22 -8.17
N ASN A 36 17.66 0.87 -8.87
CA ASN A 36 16.69 1.94 -9.15
C ASN A 36 15.72 1.48 -10.25
N LEU A 37 14.75 0.66 -9.86
CA LEU A 37 13.74 0.10 -10.75
C LEU A 37 12.42 0.85 -10.59
N TYR A 38 11.88 1.30 -11.70
CA TYR A 38 10.48 1.72 -11.79
C TYR A 38 9.62 0.52 -12.16
N HIS A 39 8.54 0.25 -11.42
CA HIS A 39 7.66 -0.89 -11.70
C HIS A 39 7.01 -0.83 -13.09
N GLY A 40 6.71 0.38 -13.59
CA GLY A 40 6.16 0.57 -14.93
C GLY A 40 4.63 0.58 -15.00
N ASP A 41 3.96 -0.12 -14.08
CA ASP A 41 2.52 -0.43 -14.18
C ASP A 41 1.87 -0.57 -12.79
N MET A 42 2.30 0.19 -11.78
CA MET A 42 1.72 0.13 -10.44
C MET A 42 0.34 0.81 -10.42
N HIS A 43 -0.71 0.10 -10.86
CA HIS A 43 -2.08 0.59 -10.87
C HIS A 43 -3.10 -0.46 -10.38
N GLY A 44 -4.25 0.00 -9.91
CA GLY A 44 -5.37 -0.86 -9.54
C GLY A 44 -6.11 -1.12 -10.84
N GLY A 45 -6.12 -2.36 -11.31
CA GLY A 45 -6.57 -2.75 -12.65
C GLY A 45 -7.74 -1.93 -13.22
N ASN A 46 -7.57 -1.51 -14.47
CA ASN A 46 -8.49 -0.72 -15.29
C ASN A 46 -9.95 -1.24 -15.22
N GLY A 47 -10.78 -0.58 -14.40
CA GLY A 47 -12.23 -0.66 -14.46
C GLY A 47 -12.75 0.75 -14.68
N LYS A 48 -13.31 1.02 -15.86
CA LYS A 48 -14.09 2.25 -16.07
C LYS A 48 -15.13 2.31 -14.97
N SER A 49 -15.10 3.40 -14.19
CA SER A 49 -16.26 4.02 -13.56
C SER A 49 -17.37 3.04 -13.15
N GLU A 50 -17.19 2.26 -12.07
CA GLU A 50 -18.27 1.73 -11.22
C GLU A 50 -17.66 0.82 -10.16
N GLY A 51 -17.48 1.35 -8.95
CA GLY A 51 -17.21 0.56 -7.75
C GLY A 51 -15.82 -0.09 -7.68
N TRP A 52 -15.25 -0.08 -6.48
CA TRP A 52 -14.20 -1.02 -6.12
C TRP A 52 -14.82 -2.41 -6.00
N SER A 53 -15.13 -3.06 -7.12
CA SER A 53 -15.50 -4.47 -7.11
C SER A 53 -14.20 -5.27 -6.99
N LEU A 54 -13.81 -5.58 -5.75
CA LEU A 54 -12.98 -6.73 -5.42
C LEU A 54 -13.76 -7.99 -5.84
N HIS A 55 -13.82 -8.23 -7.15
CA HIS A 55 -14.51 -9.37 -7.72
C HIS A 55 -13.63 -10.60 -7.55
N TRP A 56 -13.66 -11.18 -6.35
CA TRP A 56 -13.08 -12.50 -6.09
C TRP A 56 -14.05 -13.56 -6.63
N GLN A 57 -14.08 -13.73 -7.94
CA GLN A 57 -14.58 -14.99 -8.50
C GLN A 57 -13.38 -15.89 -8.77
N LEU A 58 -13.47 -17.10 -8.23
CA LEU A 58 -12.73 -18.28 -8.67
C LEU A 58 -12.93 -18.40 -10.19
N LEU A 59 -12.10 -17.73 -10.98
CA LEU A 59 -12.21 -17.76 -12.43
C LEU A 59 -11.39 -18.94 -12.97
N PRO A 60 -11.98 -19.76 -13.86
CA PRO A 60 -11.26 -20.81 -14.55
C PRO A 60 -10.10 -20.20 -15.36
N ALA A 61 -9.01 -20.95 -15.49
CA ALA A 61 -7.65 -20.54 -15.88
C ALA A 61 -7.46 -19.87 -17.27
N LEU A 62 -8.47 -19.27 -17.90
CA LEU A 62 -8.43 -18.79 -19.29
C LEU A 62 -8.79 -17.31 -19.49
N GLU A 63 -9.02 -16.51 -18.45
CA GLU A 63 -9.24 -15.03 -18.55
C GLU A 63 -8.22 -14.19 -17.75
N LEU A 64 -6.95 -14.59 -17.78
CA LEU A 64 -5.80 -13.91 -17.16
C LEU A 64 -5.37 -12.60 -17.88
N THR A 65 -6.32 -11.82 -18.42
CA THR A 65 -6.04 -10.52 -19.07
C THR A 65 -6.41 -9.31 -18.22
N ARG A 66 -7.03 -9.51 -17.06
CA ARG A 66 -7.20 -8.44 -16.06
C ARG A 66 -5.95 -8.41 -15.18
N ARG A 67 -5.05 -7.46 -15.46
CA ARG A 67 -3.75 -7.29 -14.78
C ARG A 67 -3.95 -7.00 -13.29
N VAL A 68 -3.78 -8.03 -12.47
CA VAL A 68 -3.66 -7.89 -11.02
C VAL A 68 -2.21 -7.49 -10.74
N ILE A 69 -2.02 -6.31 -10.16
CA ILE A 69 -0.69 -5.74 -9.87
C ILE A 69 -0.36 -5.78 -8.37
N VAL A 70 -1.40 -5.95 -7.56
CA VAL A 70 -1.30 -6.09 -6.11
C VAL A 70 -1.98 -7.39 -5.70
N LEU A 71 -1.22 -8.31 -5.10
CA LEU A 71 -1.74 -9.55 -4.56
C LEU A 71 -1.93 -9.40 -3.04
N ILE A 72 -3.18 -9.54 -2.59
CA ILE A 72 -3.52 -9.62 -1.17
C ILE A 72 -3.59 -11.10 -0.80
N GLY A 73 -2.68 -11.56 0.05
CA GLY A 73 -2.70 -12.94 0.55
C GLY A 73 -3.82 -13.14 1.59
N ALA A 74 -4.16 -14.39 1.90
CA ALA A 74 -4.93 -14.66 3.11
C ALA A 74 -4.05 -14.37 4.35
N PRO A 75 -4.63 -13.99 5.50
CA PRO A 75 -3.95 -14.12 6.78
C PRO A 75 -3.47 -15.57 6.92
N GLY A 76 -2.16 -15.77 7.11
CA GLY A 76 -1.54 -17.08 7.16
C GLY A 76 -0.89 -17.35 8.51
N ASP A 77 -0.21 -18.50 8.62
CA ASP A 77 0.42 -18.96 9.87
C ASP A 77 1.64 -18.13 10.30
N PHE A 78 2.11 -17.20 9.44
CA PHE A 78 3.14 -16.26 9.82
C PHE A 78 2.60 -15.25 10.83
N ARG A 79 3.27 -15.14 11.98
CA ARG A 79 2.88 -14.25 13.07
C ARG A 79 2.71 -12.80 12.61
N GLU A 80 3.52 -12.37 11.65
CA GLU A 80 3.52 -11.02 11.07
C GLU A 80 2.28 -10.75 10.22
N HIS A 81 1.66 -11.79 9.66
CA HIS A 81 0.50 -11.73 8.76
C HIS A 81 -0.79 -12.27 9.40
N ALA A 82 -0.73 -12.70 10.67
CA ALA A 82 -1.85 -13.29 11.38
C ALA A 82 -3.03 -12.32 11.57
N LEU A 83 -2.76 -11.01 11.57
CA LEU A 83 -3.77 -9.98 11.74
C LEU A 83 -4.14 -9.26 10.44
N ILE A 84 -3.15 -8.96 9.59
CA ILE A 84 -3.33 -8.19 8.36
C ILE A 84 -2.76 -9.00 7.20
N PRO A 85 -3.53 -9.19 6.11
CA PRO A 85 -3.05 -9.93 4.95
C PRO A 85 -1.83 -9.25 4.31
N PRO A 86 -0.85 -10.03 3.83
CA PRO A 86 0.30 -9.47 3.14
C PRO A 86 -0.13 -8.90 1.79
N VAL A 87 0.35 -7.71 1.47
CA VAL A 87 0.17 -7.05 0.19
C VAL A 87 1.49 -7.13 -0.57
N LYS A 88 1.47 -7.69 -1.78
CA LYS A 88 2.66 -7.86 -2.62
C LYS A 88 2.48 -7.19 -3.97
N LEU A 89 3.55 -6.54 -4.42
CA LEU A 89 3.68 -6.09 -5.80
C LEU A 89 3.99 -7.28 -6.70
N ILE A 90 3.28 -7.37 -7.81
CA ILE A 90 3.45 -8.38 -8.85
C ILE A 90 3.38 -7.71 -10.23
N ASP A 91 3.68 -8.47 -11.28
CA ASP A 91 3.66 -7.99 -12.67
C ASP A 91 4.76 -6.97 -13.01
N PHE A 92 6.01 -7.38 -12.82
CA PHE A 92 7.21 -6.61 -13.18
C PHE A 92 7.50 -6.63 -14.69
N ALA A 93 6.55 -7.01 -15.54
CA ALA A 93 6.76 -7.14 -16.99
C ALA A 93 7.13 -5.79 -17.66
N PHE A 94 6.69 -4.68 -17.08
CA PHE A 94 7.00 -3.31 -17.54
C PHE A 94 8.11 -2.64 -16.73
N THR A 95 8.84 -3.39 -15.91
CA THR A 95 9.88 -2.83 -15.07
C THR A 95 11.05 -2.32 -15.91
N THR A 96 11.47 -1.10 -15.62
CA THR A 96 12.59 -0.44 -16.29
C THR A 96 13.54 0.16 -15.26
N GLN A 97 14.81 0.31 -15.64
CA GLN A 97 15.73 1.15 -14.87
C GLN A 97 15.34 2.62 -15.07
N ASP A 98 15.14 3.32 -13.96
CA ASP A 98 14.76 4.73 -13.95
C ASP A 98 15.46 5.42 -12.78
N SER A 99 16.21 6.48 -13.05
CA SER A 99 16.84 7.32 -12.02
C SER A 99 15.86 7.89 -10.98
N GLN A 100 14.57 7.91 -11.30
CA GLN A 100 13.47 8.38 -10.47
C GLN A 100 12.50 7.23 -10.11
N GLY A 101 12.93 5.98 -10.26
CA GLY A 101 12.08 4.80 -10.08
C GLY A 101 11.42 4.74 -8.72
N ASP A 102 12.19 4.95 -7.65
CA ASP A 102 11.66 5.01 -6.28
C ASP A 102 10.59 6.09 -6.13
N GLN A 103 10.83 7.27 -6.69
CA GLN A 103 9.91 8.39 -6.58
C GLN A 103 8.60 8.11 -7.30
N ARG A 104 8.64 7.45 -8.46
CA ARG A 104 7.45 7.03 -9.21
C ARG A 104 6.70 5.92 -8.48
N ASN A 105 7.42 4.90 -7.99
CA ASN A 105 6.83 3.83 -7.20
C ASN A 105 6.14 4.38 -5.93
N LEU A 106 6.75 5.33 -5.23
CA LEU A 106 6.16 5.97 -4.05
C LEU A 106 4.88 6.73 -4.37
N MET A 107 4.86 7.46 -5.48
CA MET A 107 3.67 8.15 -5.95
C MET A 107 2.54 7.15 -6.25
N ASP A 108 2.84 6.09 -6.99
CA ASP A 108 1.83 5.09 -7.38
C ASP A 108 1.31 4.29 -6.17
N ALA A 109 2.20 3.84 -5.28
CA ALA A 109 1.81 3.20 -4.03
C ALA A 109 0.93 4.12 -3.17
N SER A 110 1.28 5.41 -3.09
CA SER A 110 0.53 6.38 -2.28
C SER A 110 -0.81 6.74 -2.89
N ARG A 111 -1.00 6.60 -4.21
CA ARG A 111 -2.32 6.69 -4.83
C ARG A 111 -3.22 5.54 -4.41
N HIS A 112 -2.67 4.34 -4.31
CA HIS A 112 -3.43 3.21 -3.74
C HIS A 112 -3.84 3.47 -2.31
N MET A 113 -2.94 4.01 -1.49
CA MET A 113 -3.27 4.41 -0.12
C MET A 113 -4.34 5.49 -0.08
N LEU A 114 -4.24 6.52 -0.94
CA LEU A 114 -5.25 7.56 -1.05
C LEU A 114 -6.62 6.96 -1.37
N ASN A 115 -6.69 6.07 -2.37
CA ASN A 115 -7.93 5.44 -2.76
C ASN A 115 -8.53 4.57 -1.65
N LEU A 116 -7.70 3.86 -0.88
CA LEU A 116 -8.15 3.09 0.28
C LEU A 116 -8.71 4.00 1.39
N ILE A 117 -8.07 5.14 1.62
CA ILE A 117 -8.52 6.12 2.63
C ILE A 117 -9.85 6.77 2.22
N THR A 118 -9.99 7.14 0.95
CA THR A 118 -11.15 7.90 0.47
C THR A 118 -12.31 7.02 0.03
N GLY A 119 -12.05 5.73 -0.27
CA GLY A 119 -13.00 4.84 -0.93
C GLY A 119 -13.29 5.22 -2.38
N GLN A 120 -12.49 6.12 -2.97
CA GLN A 120 -12.71 6.66 -4.31
C GLN A 120 -11.52 6.37 -5.21
N SER A 121 -11.76 6.20 -6.50
CA SER A 121 -10.69 6.11 -7.49
C SER A 121 -10.23 7.52 -7.85
N HIS A 122 -9.03 7.90 -7.39
CA HIS A 122 -8.41 9.15 -7.78
C HIS A 122 -7.51 8.93 -9.00
N GLY A 123 -7.89 9.53 -10.12
CA GLY A 123 -7.04 9.59 -11.32
C GLY A 123 -5.86 10.54 -11.14
N PHE A 124 -5.10 10.72 -12.21
CA PHE A 124 -4.10 11.80 -12.32
C PHE A 124 -4.85 13.14 -12.39
N ASP A 125 -5.18 13.69 -11.23
CA ASP A 125 -5.79 15.00 -11.16
C ASP A 125 -4.73 16.08 -11.47
N ASN A 126 -5.08 17.00 -12.38
CA ASN A 126 -4.25 18.15 -12.67
C ASN A 126 -4.37 19.22 -11.60
N MET A 127 -5.38 19.13 -10.73
CA MET A 127 -5.52 20.03 -9.60
C MET A 127 -4.40 19.79 -8.58
N ARG A 128 -3.79 20.90 -8.15
CA ARG A 128 -2.70 20.92 -7.17
C ARG A 128 -2.98 21.96 -6.11
N LYS A 129 -2.51 21.70 -4.89
CA LYS A 129 -2.51 22.67 -3.81
C LYS A 129 -1.21 22.62 -3.04
N VAL A 130 -0.83 23.74 -2.46
CA VAL A 130 0.34 23.82 -1.57
C VAL A 130 -0.11 23.45 -0.16
N TYR A 131 0.57 22.48 0.45
CA TYR A 131 0.38 22.07 1.82
C TYR A 131 1.74 21.92 2.50
N LYS A 132 1.96 22.63 3.62
CA LYS A 132 3.24 22.66 4.36
C LYS A 132 4.46 22.91 3.45
N GLY A 133 4.31 23.80 2.46
CA GLY A 133 5.37 24.14 1.50
C GLY A 133 5.54 23.16 0.33
N VAL A 134 4.76 22.08 0.27
CA VAL A 134 4.82 21.08 -0.81
C VAL A 134 3.60 21.21 -1.71
N GLU A 135 3.82 21.35 -3.02
CA GLU A 135 2.75 21.24 -4.03
C GLU A 135 2.38 19.76 -4.21
N THR A 136 1.12 19.41 -3.95
CA THR A 136 0.63 18.01 -3.91
C THR A 136 -0.67 17.84 -4.70
N THR A 137 -0.89 16.63 -5.21
CA THR A 137 -2.15 16.21 -5.83
C THR A 137 -3.11 15.55 -4.82
N ALA A 138 -2.72 15.41 -3.55
CA ALA A 138 -3.51 14.77 -2.49
C ALA A 138 -4.66 15.65 -1.94
N ILE A 139 -5.39 16.34 -2.82
CA ILE A 139 -6.35 17.39 -2.45
C ILE A 139 -7.43 16.88 -1.49
N ALA A 140 -7.88 15.64 -1.67
CA ALA A 140 -8.91 15.02 -0.83
C ALA A 140 -8.50 14.90 0.65
N LEU A 141 -7.20 14.95 0.97
CA LEU A 141 -6.70 14.88 2.35
C LEU A 141 -6.40 16.25 2.95
N LEU A 142 -6.46 17.33 2.15
CA LEU A 142 -6.06 18.65 2.61
C LEU A 142 -7.18 19.33 3.42
N PRO A 143 -6.84 20.03 4.52
CA PRO A 143 -7.81 20.85 5.23
C PRO A 143 -8.46 21.89 4.32
N TYR A 144 -9.78 22.07 4.45
CA TYR A 144 -10.54 23.09 3.72
C TYR A 144 -11.55 23.75 4.66
N GLY A 145 -11.60 25.10 4.67
CA GLY A 145 -12.52 25.84 5.53
C GLY A 145 -12.38 25.55 7.02
N GLY A 146 -11.17 25.22 7.49
CA GLY A 146 -10.90 24.83 8.89
C GLY A 146 -11.31 23.40 9.26
N GLN A 147 -11.90 22.65 8.32
CA GLN A 147 -12.24 21.25 8.52
C GLN A 147 -11.11 20.35 8.04
N ILE A 148 -10.85 19.28 8.79
CA ILE A 148 -9.86 18.26 8.47
C ILE A 148 -10.59 17.05 7.89
N PRO A 149 -10.39 16.71 6.60
CA PRO A 149 -10.95 15.50 6.01
C PRO A 149 -10.49 14.24 6.74
N TYR A 150 -11.38 13.27 6.88
CA TYR A 150 -11.10 11.99 7.54
C TYR A 150 -10.48 12.19 8.93
N PRO A 151 -11.18 12.82 9.90
CA PRO A 151 -10.61 13.20 11.19
C PRO A 151 -10.11 12.02 12.03
N THR A 152 -10.51 10.79 11.69
CA THR A 152 -10.03 9.55 12.32
C THR A 152 -8.78 8.97 11.67
N LEU A 153 -8.32 9.51 10.54
CA LEU A 153 -7.07 9.10 9.88
C LEU A 153 -5.87 9.53 10.75
N ASP A 154 -4.92 8.60 10.91
CA ASP A 154 -3.65 8.90 11.58
C ASP A 154 -2.98 10.13 10.94
N PRO A 155 -2.69 11.21 11.71
CA PRO A 155 -2.14 12.44 11.15
C PRO A 155 -0.79 12.25 10.46
N GLU A 156 0.06 11.36 10.95
CA GLU A 156 1.36 11.07 10.32
C GLU A 156 1.18 10.28 9.03
N LEU A 157 0.21 9.36 8.98
CA LEU A 157 -0.15 8.66 7.75
C LEU A 157 -0.70 9.65 6.71
N ARG A 158 -1.56 10.59 7.13
CA ARG A 158 -2.07 11.64 6.26
C ARG A 158 -0.93 12.45 5.65
N ASP A 159 -0.02 12.95 6.49
CA ASP A 159 1.12 13.75 6.07
C ASP A 159 2.06 12.96 5.15
N LEU A 160 2.29 11.67 5.45
CA LEU A 160 3.09 10.78 4.63
C LEU A 160 2.49 10.64 3.23
N VAL A 161 1.21 10.29 3.12
CA VAL A 161 0.53 10.13 1.81
C VAL A 161 0.56 11.45 1.03
N ILE A 162 0.31 12.58 1.69
CA ILE A 162 0.40 13.90 1.05
C ILE A 162 1.81 14.17 0.49
N SER A 163 2.86 13.84 1.26
CA SER A 163 4.26 14.05 0.85
C SER A 163 4.70 13.15 -0.29
N CYS A 164 4.29 11.88 -0.30
CA CYS A 164 4.58 10.96 -1.40
C CYS A 164 3.81 11.32 -2.69
N LEU A 165 2.67 12.01 -2.55
CA LEU A 165 1.89 12.57 -3.65
C LEU A 165 2.35 13.99 -4.05
N ALA A 166 3.54 14.42 -3.64
CA ALA A 166 4.12 15.67 -4.12
C ALA A 166 4.25 15.66 -5.66
N TYR A 167 3.86 16.78 -6.27
CA TYR A 167 3.85 16.92 -7.73
C TYR A 167 5.25 16.73 -8.32
N ARG A 168 6.25 17.42 -7.74
CA ARG A 168 7.66 17.28 -8.12
C ARG A 168 8.26 16.02 -7.48
N PRO A 169 8.89 15.12 -8.25
CA PRO A 169 9.55 13.93 -7.71
C PRO A 169 10.55 14.22 -6.60
N ASP A 170 11.37 15.27 -6.76
CA ASP A 170 12.40 15.62 -5.78
C ASP A 170 11.85 16.16 -4.44
N ASN A 171 10.54 16.47 -4.38
CA ASN A 171 9.87 16.89 -3.15
C ASN A 171 9.25 15.70 -2.38
N ARG A 172 9.27 14.50 -2.96
CA ARG A 172 8.78 13.29 -2.30
C ARG A 172 9.88 12.76 -1.35
N PRO A 173 9.49 12.11 -0.23
CA PRO A 173 10.47 11.55 0.69
C PRO A 173 11.28 10.41 0.05
N ALA A 174 12.52 10.20 0.51
CA ALA A 174 13.30 9.02 0.15
C ALA A 174 12.61 7.73 0.64
N LEU A 175 12.79 6.62 -0.08
CA LEU A 175 12.14 5.34 0.23
C LEU A 175 12.49 4.84 1.64
N GLU A 176 13.73 5.01 2.07
CA GLU A 176 14.21 4.66 3.42
C GLU A 176 13.48 5.49 4.49
N ARG A 177 13.23 6.77 4.20
CA ARG A 177 12.49 7.64 5.12
C ARG A 177 11.03 7.20 5.24
N VAL A 178 10.40 6.86 4.12
CA VAL A 178 9.03 6.31 4.10
C VAL A 178 8.97 5.02 4.91
N PHE A 179 9.92 4.11 4.69
CA PHE A 179 10.01 2.84 5.40
C PHE A 179 10.11 3.03 6.92
N GLU A 180 10.97 3.94 7.39
CA GLU A 180 11.08 4.22 8.82
C GLU A 180 9.83 4.87 9.42
N ILE A 181 9.16 5.76 8.68
CA ILE A 181 7.86 6.33 9.12
C ILE A 181 6.83 5.21 9.26
N CYS A 182 6.71 4.34 8.26
CA CYS A 182 5.80 3.19 8.31
C CYS A 182 6.11 2.26 9.49
N LYS A 183 7.38 1.90 9.70
CA LYS A 183 7.80 1.07 10.84
C LYS A 183 7.43 1.68 12.18
N ASN A 184 7.55 2.99 12.32
CA ASN A 184 7.16 3.68 13.55
C ASN A 184 5.64 3.75 13.69
N GLY A 185 4.91 4.00 12.60
CA GLY A 185 3.46 3.96 12.57
C GLY A 185 2.90 2.64 13.05
N VAL A 186 3.43 1.52 12.56
CA VAL A 186 2.94 0.18 12.96
C VAL A 186 3.29 -0.20 14.41
N ARG A 187 4.24 0.51 15.04
CA ARG A 187 4.55 0.32 16.47
C ARG A 187 3.60 1.10 17.38
N LYS A 188 2.75 1.97 16.84
CA LYS A 188 1.72 2.66 17.63
C LYS A 188 0.72 1.61 18.13
N GLY A 189 0.59 1.50 19.45
CA GLY A 189 -0.46 0.69 20.05
C GLY A 189 -1.81 1.42 20.03
N ALA A 190 -2.91 0.69 20.22
CA ALA A 190 -4.27 1.24 20.22
C ALA A 190 -4.43 2.49 21.11
N ALA A 191 -3.76 2.53 22.27
CA ALA A 191 -3.79 3.67 23.20
C ALA A 191 -3.36 5.01 22.56
N PHE A 192 -2.48 4.98 21.55
CA PHE A 192 -2.07 6.17 20.80
C PHE A 192 -3.26 6.90 20.18
N TYR A 193 -4.29 6.15 19.76
CA TYR A 193 -5.47 6.67 19.06
C TYR A 193 -6.58 7.17 20.01
N GLY A 194 -6.34 7.13 21.33
CA GLY A 194 -7.22 7.70 22.35
C GLY A 194 -8.67 7.19 22.23
N ARG A 195 -9.61 8.08 21.89
CA ARG A 195 -11.04 7.73 21.74
C ARG A 195 -11.29 6.68 20.65
N ASN A 196 -10.38 6.56 19.68
CA ASN A 196 -10.48 5.58 18.60
C ASN A 196 -9.77 4.26 18.92
N ALA A 197 -9.18 4.09 20.12
CA ALA A 197 -8.47 2.86 20.49
C ALA A 197 -9.29 1.57 20.29
N HIS A 198 -10.61 1.65 20.47
CA HIS A 198 -11.53 0.52 20.27
C HIS A 198 -11.59 0.02 18.81
N ARG A 199 -11.15 0.82 17.83
CA ARG A 199 -11.09 0.46 16.41
C ARG A 199 -9.79 -0.24 16.02
N GLU A 200 -8.79 -0.19 16.89
CA GLU A 200 -7.43 -0.67 16.66
C GLU A 200 -7.17 -1.99 17.39
N THR A 201 -8.22 -2.65 17.86
CA THR A 201 -8.10 -4.00 18.44
C THR A 201 -7.99 -5.03 17.33
N ASP A 202 -7.33 -6.17 17.61
CA ASP A 202 -7.21 -7.26 16.65
C ASP A 202 -8.56 -7.72 16.11
N GLU A 203 -9.60 -7.73 16.96
CA GLU A 203 -10.97 -8.06 16.58
C GLU A 203 -11.59 -7.00 15.64
N ALA A 204 -11.45 -5.72 15.96
CA ALA A 204 -11.97 -4.64 15.11
C ALA A 204 -11.29 -4.62 13.74
N VAL A 205 -9.97 -4.81 13.71
CA VAL A 205 -9.18 -4.91 12.45
C VAL A 205 -9.64 -6.11 11.64
N ARG A 206 -9.79 -7.29 12.26
CA ARG A 206 -10.28 -8.50 11.57
C ARG A 206 -11.68 -8.30 11.01
N ASN A 207 -12.60 -7.73 11.79
CA ASN A 207 -13.98 -7.47 11.35
C ASN A 207 -14.02 -6.49 10.19
N HIS A 208 -13.18 -5.45 10.23
CA HIS A 208 -13.08 -4.48 9.14
C HIS A 208 -12.50 -5.11 7.87
N LEU A 209 -11.43 -5.90 7.99
CA LEU A 209 -10.86 -6.64 6.86
C LEU A 209 -11.86 -7.64 6.27
N GLN A 210 -12.66 -8.31 7.11
CA GLN A 210 -13.73 -9.20 6.66
C GLN A 210 -14.76 -8.45 5.80
N GLN A 211 -15.16 -7.25 6.23
CA GLN A 211 -16.07 -6.40 5.47
C GLN A 211 -15.45 -5.94 4.15
N LEU A 212 -14.20 -5.51 4.17
CA LEU A 212 -13.52 -4.98 3.00
C LEU A 212 -13.16 -6.03 1.94
N LEU A 213 -12.74 -7.23 2.36
CA LEU A 213 -12.15 -8.23 1.45
C LEU A 213 -13.09 -9.37 1.10
N PHE A 214 -13.99 -9.75 2.01
CA PHE A 214 -14.74 -11.01 1.89
C PHE A 214 -16.25 -10.82 1.84
N ASN A 215 -16.78 -9.70 2.35
CA ASN A 215 -18.22 -9.42 2.36
C ASN A 215 -18.59 -8.29 1.39
N VAL A 216 -17.84 -8.16 0.29
CA VAL A 216 -18.14 -7.21 -0.78
C VAL A 216 -19.37 -7.71 -1.52
N SER A 217 -20.51 -7.05 -1.32
CA SER A 217 -21.79 -7.33 -1.98
C SER A 217 -21.85 -6.77 -3.39
#